data_AF-A0A0M3JC25-F1
#
_entry.id   AF-A0A0M3JC25-F1
#
_cell.length_a   1.000
_cell.length_b   1.000
_cell.length_c   1.000
_cell.angle_alpha   90.00
_cell.angle_beta   90.00
_cell.angle_gamma   90.00
#
_symmetry.space_group_name_H-M   'P 1'
#
loop_
_entity.id
_entity.type
_entity.pdbx_description
1 polymer ?
#
loop_
_entity_poly.entity_id
_entity_poly.type
_entity_poly.pdbx_seq_one_letter_code
_entity_poly.pdbx_strand_id
1 'polypeptide(L)'
;LQDVNSAIAGIKTKRSIQFVDWCPTGFKVGINYQPPTVVPGGDLAKLQRAVCMLANTTSIAEAWARLDYKFDLMYAKRAFVHWYGSIHLRAFDLFDRKMSLCLDEPIAKIEHALDMKKFLRTIQCMNH
;
A
#
# COMPACT_ATOMS: atom_id res chain seq x y z
N LEU A 1 -5.54 -9.37 -24.15
CA LEU A 1 -6.65 -9.03 -23.22
C LEU A 1 -7.36 -10.27 -22.67
N GLN A 2 -7.66 -11.28 -23.50
CA GLN A 2 -8.29 -12.52 -23.04
C GLN A 2 -7.52 -13.20 -21.88
N ASP A 3 -6.20 -13.37 -22.03
CA ASP A 3 -5.37 -13.99 -20.98
C ASP A 3 -5.39 -13.22 -19.66
N VAL A 4 -5.44 -11.89 -19.73
CA VAL A 4 -5.52 -11.00 -18.55
C VAL A 4 -6.85 -11.17 -17.83
N ASN A 5 -7.95 -11.22 -18.58
CA ASN A 5 -9.28 -11.42 -18.01
C ASN A 5 -9.42 -12.81 -17.38
N SER A 6 -8.88 -13.86 -18.01
CA SER A 6 -8.86 -15.22 -17.45
C SER A 6 -8.02 -15.28 -16.16
N ALA A 7 -6.86 -14.61 -16.13
CA ALA A 7 -6.04 -14.53 -14.93
C ALA A 7 -6.76 -13.80 -13.78
N ILE A 8 -7.44 -12.68 -14.06
CA ILE A 8 -8.22 -11.94 -13.07
C ILE A 8 -9.39 -12.79 -12.55
N ALA A 9 -10.09 -13.51 -13.41
CA ALA A 9 -11.15 -14.43 -13.00
C ALA A 9 -10.62 -15.52 -12.06
N GLY A 10 -9.46 -16.11 -12.38
CA GLY A 10 -8.80 -17.09 -11.51
C GLY A 10 -8.29 -16.51 -10.18
N ILE A 11 -7.94 -15.23 -10.12
CA ILE A 11 -7.56 -14.55 -8.87
C ILE A 11 -8.79 -14.32 -7.99
N LYS A 12 -9.93 -13.96 -8.58
CA LYS A 12 -11.19 -13.70 -7.85
C LYS A 12 -11.76 -14.94 -7.16
N THR A 13 -11.49 -16.15 -7.66
CA THR A 13 -11.97 -17.39 -7.05
C THR A 13 -11.11 -17.84 -5.85
N LYS A 14 -9.94 -17.24 -5.64
CA LYS A 14 -9.05 -17.58 -4.52
C LYS A 14 -9.55 -16.98 -3.22
N ARG A 15 -9.91 -17.84 -2.26
CA ARG A 15 -10.36 -17.45 -0.91
C ARG A 15 -9.33 -16.65 -0.09
N SER A 16 -8.07 -16.59 -0.51
CA SER A 16 -7.02 -15.79 0.13
C SER A 16 -7.12 -14.28 -0.19
N ILE A 17 -7.94 -13.90 -1.18
CA ILE A 17 -8.15 -12.52 -1.57
C ILE A 17 -9.62 -12.19 -1.31
N GLN A 18 -9.83 -11.30 -0.37
CA GLN A 18 -11.14 -10.85 0.06
C GLN A 18 -11.32 -9.39 -0.41
N PHE A 19 -12.50 -9.05 -0.90
CA PHE A 19 -12.84 -7.71 -1.38
C PHE A 19 -13.99 -7.17 -0.55
N VAL A 20 -13.98 -5.86 -0.29
CA VAL A 20 -15.13 -5.17 0.32
C VAL A 20 -16.36 -5.21 -0.58
N ASP A 21 -17.54 -5.40 0.03
CA ASP A 21 -18.82 -5.63 -0.66
C ASP A 21 -19.24 -4.51 -1.62
N TRP A 22 -18.80 -3.27 -1.34
CA TRP A 22 -19.08 -2.09 -2.15
C TRP A 22 -18.10 -1.91 -3.32
N CYS A 23 -17.14 -2.82 -3.54
CA CYS A 23 -16.22 -2.82 -4.68
C CYS A 23 -16.30 -4.13 -5.51
N PRO A 24 -17.40 -4.36 -6.25
CA PRO A 24 -17.65 -5.65 -6.93
C PRO A 24 -16.71 -5.97 -8.11
N THR A 25 -16.01 -4.98 -8.68
CA THR A 25 -15.18 -5.15 -9.88
C THR A 25 -13.73 -4.65 -9.75
N GLY A 26 -13.20 -4.48 -8.53
CA GLY A 26 -11.97 -3.74 -8.12
C GLY A 26 -10.62 -3.89 -8.86
N PHE A 27 -10.54 -4.56 -10.01
CA PHE A 27 -9.36 -4.57 -10.88
C PHE A 27 -9.49 -3.52 -11.99
N LYS A 28 -8.51 -2.61 -12.04
CA LYS A 28 -8.27 -1.72 -13.18
C LYS A 28 -7.05 -2.24 -13.93
N VAL A 29 -7.16 -2.41 -15.24
CA VAL A 29 -6.07 -2.97 -16.05
C VAL A 29 -5.55 -1.88 -16.99
N GLY A 30 -4.23 -1.69 -16.99
CA GLY A 30 -3.49 -0.96 -18.01
C GLY A 30 -2.56 -1.93 -18.73
N ILE A 31 -2.41 -1.79 -20.04
CA ILE A 31 -1.46 -2.60 -20.82
C ILE A 31 -0.51 -1.66 -21.53
N ASN A 32 0.78 -1.90 -21.36
CA ASN A 32 1.83 -1.28 -22.14
C ASN A 32 2.44 -2.34 -23.05
N TYR A 33 2.64 -2.02 -24.32
CA TYR A 33 3.18 -2.96 -25.31
C TYR A 33 4.69 -2.86 -25.45
N GLN A 34 5.33 -1.90 -24.77
CA GLN A 34 6.78 -1.82 -24.73
C GLN A 34 7.32 -2.83 -23.71
N PRO A 35 8.31 -3.65 -24.10
CA PRO A 35 8.93 -4.60 -23.18
C PRO A 35 9.65 -3.84 -22.05
N PRO A 36 9.70 -4.41 -20.83
CA PRO A 36 10.49 -3.86 -19.74
C PRO A 36 11.95 -3.69 -20.16
N THR A 37 12.50 -2.50 -19.94
CA THR A 37 13.93 -2.24 -20.17
C THR A 37 14.73 -2.66 -18.96
N VAL A 38 15.92 -3.20 -19.20
CA VAL A 38 16.91 -3.48 -18.15
C VAL A 38 18.07 -2.51 -18.27
N VAL A 39 18.64 -2.13 -17.14
CA VAL A 39 19.85 -1.31 -17.10
C VAL A 39 21.06 -2.22 -17.40
N PRO A 40 21.96 -1.86 -18.34
CA PRO A 40 23.17 -2.62 -18.60
C PRO A 40 24.02 -2.76 -17.33
N GLY A 41 24.42 -3.99 -16.98
CA GLY A 41 25.16 -4.28 -15.75
C GLY A 41 24.31 -4.33 -14.47
N GLY A 42 22.98 -4.20 -14.58
CA GLY A 42 22.07 -4.39 -13.46
C GLY A 42 21.71 -5.86 -13.21
N ASP A 43 21.12 -6.13 -12.04
CA ASP A 43 20.84 -7.49 -11.57
C ASP A 43 19.57 -8.14 -12.16
N LEU A 44 18.79 -7.38 -12.95
CA LEU A 44 17.53 -7.86 -13.50
C LEU A 44 17.72 -8.50 -14.88
N ALA A 45 17.23 -9.73 -15.02
CA ALA A 45 17.19 -10.43 -16.29
C ALA A 45 16.22 -9.74 -17.28
N LYS A 46 16.53 -9.84 -18.58
CA LYS A 46 15.63 -9.39 -19.65
C LYS A 46 14.35 -10.22 -19.62
N LEU A 47 13.22 -9.55 -19.51
CA LEU A 47 11.89 -10.16 -19.45
C LEU A 47 11.08 -9.75 -20.67
N GLN A 48 10.31 -10.68 -21.23
CA GLN A 48 9.35 -10.37 -22.29
C GLN A 48 8.13 -9.64 -21.72
N ARG A 49 7.74 -9.97 -20.48
CA ARG A 49 6.55 -9.46 -19.81
C ARG A 49 6.81 -9.23 -18.34
N ALA A 50 6.17 -8.20 -17.79
CA ALA A 50 6.19 -7.91 -16.37
C ALA A 50 4.82 -7.39 -15.93
N VAL A 51 4.52 -7.55 -14.63
CA VAL A 51 3.28 -7.07 -14.03
C VAL A 51 3.63 -6.26 -12.79
N CYS A 52 3.09 -5.05 -12.69
CA CYS A 52 3.09 -4.27 -11.46
C CYS A 52 1.66 -4.17 -10.93
N MET A 53 1.44 -4.49 -9.66
CA MET A 53 0.14 -4.39 -8.99
C MET A 53 0.20 -3.28 -7.96
N LEU A 54 -0.56 -2.21 -8.17
CA LEU A 54 -0.77 -1.17 -7.17
C LEU A 54 -2.02 -1.48 -6.37
N ALA A 55 -1.89 -1.65 -5.07
CA ALA A 55 -2.89 -2.27 -4.21
C ALA A 55 -3.12 -1.42 -2.97
N ASN A 56 -4.33 -0.91 -2.77
CA ASN A 56 -4.68 -0.29 -1.49
C ASN A 56 -5.17 -1.39 -0.53
N THR A 57 -4.59 -1.46 0.65
CA THR A 57 -4.98 -2.47 1.64
C THR A 57 -4.86 -1.89 3.03
N THR A 58 -5.81 -2.23 3.89
CA THR A 58 -5.77 -1.88 5.31
C THR A 58 -4.56 -2.49 6.02
N SER A 59 -3.93 -3.53 5.47
CA SER A 59 -2.71 -4.10 6.05
C SER A 59 -1.51 -3.13 6.05
N ILE A 60 -1.59 -1.99 5.34
CA ILE A 60 -0.59 -0.92 5.46
C ILE A 60 -0.55 -0.33 6.87
N ALA A 61 -1.66 -0.39 7.63
CA ALA A 61 -1.76 0.08 9.00
C ALA A 61 -0.72 -0.59 9.92
N GLU A 62 -0.47 -1.88 9.71
CA GLU A 62 0.54 -2.61 10.49
C GLU A 62 1.95 -2.06 10.31
N ALA A 63 2.26 -1.50 9.12
CA ALA A 63 3.55 -0.87 8.88
C ALA A 63 3.67 0.48 9.60
N TRP A 64 2.59 1.27 9.60
CA TRP A 64 2.50 2.52 10.36
C TRP A 64 2.62 2.26 11.86
N ALA A 65 1.88 1.29 12.41
CA ALA A 65 1.96 0.92 13.82
C ALA A 65 3.39 0.52 14.27
N ARG A 66 4.17 -0.14 13.40
CA ARG A 66 5.58 -0.46 13.68
C ARG A 66 6.48 0.77 13.67
N LEU A 67 6.17 1.77 12.84
CA LEU A 67 6.89 3.03 12.82
C LEU A 67 6.59 3.83 14.08
N ASP A 68 5.31 3.96 14.43
CA ASP A 68 4.83 4.70 15.60
C ASP A 68 5.45 4.15 16.88
N TYR A 69 5.45 2.82 17.03
CA TYR A 69 6.10 2.17 18.17
C TYR A 69 7.60 2.53 18.30
N LYS A 70 8.34 2.54 17.19
CA LYS A 70 9.77 2.92 17.21
C LYS A 70 9.94 4.41 17.52
N PHE A 71 9.05 5.25 17.00
CA PHE A 71 9.04 6.67 17.27
C PHE A 71 8.80 6.94 18.75
N ASP A 72 7.79 6.32 19.35
CA ASP A 72 7.46 6.43 20.77
C ASP A 72 8.65 6.05 21.66
N LEU A 73 9.36 4.96 21.33
CA LEU A 73 10.55 4.54 22.06
C LEU A 73 11.67 5.60 22.03
N MET A 74 11.87 6.28 20.90
CA MET A 74 12.87 7.34 20.77
C MET A 74 12.40 8.62 21.49
N TYR A 75 11.15 9.00 21.30
CA TYR A 75 10.57 10.22 21.85
C TYR A 75 10.46 10.17 23.38
N ALA A 76 10.11 9.01 23.96
CA ALA A 76 10.09 8.78 25.40
C ALA A 76 11.43 9.09 26.08
N LYS A 77 12.55 8.89 25.36
CA LYS A 77 13.90 9.22 25.83
C LYS A 77 14.40 10.58 25.37
N ARG A 78 13.57 11.35 24.65
CA ARG A 78 13.94 12.58 23.94
C ARG A 78 15.18 12.40 23.06
N ALA A 79 15.39 11.20 22.54
CA ALA A 79 16.52 10.89 21.69
C ALA A 79 16.40 11.69 20.39
N PHE A 80 17.49 12.34 19.98
CA PHE A 80 17.59 13.15 18.75
C PHE A 80 16.65 14.37 18.65
N VAL A 81 15.78 14.63 19.64
CA VAL A 81 14.83 15.74 19.64
C VAL A 81 15.53 17.10 19.48
N HIS A 82 16.72 17.27 20.08
CA HIS A 82 17.48 18.53 20.01
C HIS A 82 18.01 18.90 18.61
N TRP A 83 18.10 17.94 17.69
CA TRP A 83 18.45 18.23 16.29
C TRP A 83 17.30 18.89 15.54
N TYR A 84 16.07 18.71 16.03
CA TYR A 84 14.88 19.36 15.51
C TYR A 84 14.61 20.63 16.31
N GLY A 85 14.64 21.78 15.64
CA GLY A 85 14.28 23.05 16.28
C GLY A 85 12.85 23.02 16.85
N SER A 86 12.58 23.83 17.87
CA SER A 86 11.31 23.82 18.62
C SER A 86 10.05 24.02 17.77
N ILE A 87 10.14 24.78 16.67
CA ILE A 87 9.04 24.98 15.71
C ILE A 87 8.77 23.71 14.90
N HIS A 88 9.83 23.03 14.48
CA HIS A 88 9.73 21.79 13.69
C HIS A 88 9.23 20.63 14.54
N LEU A 89 9.61 20.54 15.81
CA LEU A 89 9.06 19.58 16.76
C LEU A 89 7.56 19.77 16.98
N ARG A 90 7.09 21.02 17.19
CA ARG A 90 5.66 21.29 17.33
C ARG A 90 4.88 20.97 16.06
N ALA A 91 5.42 21.32 14.90
CA ALA A 91 4.81 20.97 13.61
C ALA A 91 4.78 19.45 13.39
N PHE A 92 5.83 18.75 13.83
CA PHE A 92 5.92 17.29 13.79
C PHE A 92 4.88 16.64 14.71
N ASP A 93 4.77 17.05 15.97
CA ASP A 93 3.76 16.54 16.92
C ASP A 93 2.32 16.77 16.41
N LEU A 94 2.08 17.92 15.76
CA LEU A 94 0.79 18.22 15.11
C LEU A 94 0.54 17.34 13.89
N PHE A 95 1.58 17.08 13.09
CA PHE A 95 1.50 16.22 11.92
C PHE A 95 1.25 14.76 12.32
N ASP A 96 2.00 14.26 13.30
CA ASP A 96 1.88 12.90 13.84
C ASP A 96 0.49 12.64 14.43
N ARG A 97 0.00 13.55 15.29
CA ARG A 97 -1.39 13.48 15.79
C ARG A 97 -2.43 13.53 14.68
N LYS A 98 -2.23 14.37 13.67
CA LYS A 98 -3.14 14.42 12.53
C LYS A 98 -3.06 13.14 11.69
N MET A 99 -1.88 12.56 11.52
CA MET A 99 -1.68 11.38 10.71
C MET A 99 -2.27 10.14 11.40
N SER A 100 -2.06 9.97 12.70
CA SER A 100 -2.73 8.95 13.50
C SER A 100 -4.26 9.13 13.45
N LEU A 101 -4.79 10.33 13.65
CA LEU A 101 -6.24 10.56 13.49
C LEU A 101 -6.75 10.28 12.06
N CYS A 102 -6.00 10.67 11.02
CA CYS A 102 -6.40 10.51 9.63
C CYS A 102 -6.16 9.10 9.07
N LEU A 103 -5.36 8.25 9.71
CA LEU A 103 -5.13 6.88 9.30
C LEU A 103 -5.89 5.93 10.23
N ASP A 104 -5.73 6.06 11.53
CA ASP A 104 -6.28 5.11 12.51
C ASP A 104 -7.80 5.24 12.64
N GLU A 105 -8.39 6.43 12.66
CA GLU A 105 -9.87 6.52 12.68
C GLU A 105 -10.50 5.92 11.42
N PRO A 106 -10.13 6.30 10.19
CA PRO A 106 -10.77 5.71 9.02
C PRO A 106 -10.40 4.24 8.83
N ILE A 107 -9.18 3.80 9.18
CA ILE A 107 -8.84 2.36 9.16
C ILE A 107 -9.66 1.61 10.21
N ALA A 108 -9.77 2.11 11.44
CA ALA A 108 -10.59 1.50 12.49
C ALA A 108 -12.09 1.54 12.15
N LYS A 109 -12.59 2.61 11.51
CA LYS A 109 -13.97 2.69 10.99
C LYS A 109 -14.20 1.70 9.85
N ILE A 110 -13.20 1.48 8.99
CA ILE A 110 -13.23 0.43 7.96
C ILE A 110 -13.20 -0.97 8.61
N GLU A 111 -12.40 -1.16 9.66
CA GLU A 111 -12.30 -2.43 10.40
C GLU A 111 -13.55 -2.75 11.23
N HIS A 112 -14.19 -1.75 11.84
CA HIS A 112 -15.44 -1.91 12.58
C HIS A 112 -16.67 -2.08 11.68
N ALA A 113 -16.64 -1.57 10.44
CA ALA A 113 -17.79 -1.62 9.55
C ALA A 113 -17.98 -3.00 8.91
N LEU A 114 -16.92 -3.74 8.57
CA LEU A 114 -17.02 -5.00 7.84
C LEU A 114 -15.80 -5.88 8.10
N ASP A 115 -16.03 -7.12 8.53
CA ASP A 115 -15.06 -8.21 8.42
C ASP A 115 -14.72 -8.40 6.93
N MET A 116 -13.73 -7.67 6.39
CA MET A 116 -12.98 -8.06 5.18
C MET A 116 -11.82 -7.09 4.88
N LYS A 117 -10.61 -7.61 5.08
CA LYS A 117 -9.34 -7.04 4.64
C LYS A 117 -9.36 -6.74 3.13
N LYS A 118 -8.87 -5.54 2.76
CA LYS A 118 -8.35 -5.08 1.44
C LYS A 118 -9.31 -4.28 0.54
N PHE A 119 -9.01 -2.97 0.42
CA PHE A 119 -9.52 -2.07 -0.62
C PHE A 119 -8.67 -2.13 -1.89
N LEU A 120 -8.61 -3.26 -2.59
CA LEU A 120 -7.79 -3.34 -3.80
C LEU A 120 -8.43 -2.55 -4.96
N ARG A 121 -7.99 -1.30 -5.21
CA ARG A 121 -7.93 -0.77 -6.58
C ARG A 121 -6.65 -1.27 -7.21
N THR A 122 -6.67 -2.51 -7.69
CA THR A 122 -5.50 -3.07 -8.36
C THR A 122 -5.34 -2.39 -9.71
N ILE A 123 -4.36 -1.50 -9.89
CA ILE A 123 -3.88 -1.15 -11.24
C ILE A 123 -2.82 -2.20 -11.58
N GLN A 124 -3.18 -3.13 -12.46
CA GLN A 124 -2.19 -3.98 -13.12
C GLN A 124 -1.75 -3.30 -14.39
N CYS A 125 -0.53 -2.76 -14.40
CA CYS A 125 0.16 -2.47 -15.66
C CYS A 125 0.86 -3.75 -16.09
N MET A 126 0.32 -4.43 -17.10
CA MET A 126 1.00 -5.55 -17.73
C MET A 126 1.77 -5.04 -18.94
N ASN A 127 3.08 -5.31 -18.97
CA ASN A 127 3.88 -5.20 -20.19
C ASN A 127 3.75 -6.53 -20.94
N HIS A 128 3.25 -6.52 -22.18
CA HIS A 128 3.04 -7.73 -22.99
C HIS A 128 4.16 -7.94 -24.02
#